data_AF-A0A397ZUV2-F1
#
_entry.id   AF-A0A397ZUV2-F1
#
_cell.length_a   1.000
_cell.length_b   1.000
_cell.length_c   1.000
_cell.angle_alpha   90.00
_cell.angle_beta   90.00
_cell.angle_gamma   90.00
#
_symmetry.space_group_name_H-M   'P 1'
#
loop_
_entity.id
_entity.type
_entity.pdbx_description
1 polymer ?
#
loop_
_entity_poly.entity_id
_entity_poly.type
_entity_poly.pdbx_seq_one_letter_code
_entity_poly.pdbx_strand_id
1 'polypeptide(L)'
;MVFSTNRKFFFTSFLFLIILTKASTFGISSPKQVVMINKLGVRQTIDVHCRSGNKDLGPVSLRPGAIMTTKYTCSFRWPDAGKELWYDIFTSSRDANVCNLCLWYIFDSIICRMRLDREEPTICDIWNPLH
;
A
#
# COMPACT_ATOMS: atom_id res chain seq x y z
N MET A 1 -19.10 -38.73 62.66
CA MET A 1 -18.57 -39.27 61.39
C MET A 1 -18.85 -38.26 60.29
N VAL A 2 -17.74 -37.80 59.69
CA VAL A 2 -17.49 -37.01 58.47
C VAL A 2 -18.68 -36.51 57.64
N PHE A 3 -18.83 -35.18 57.59
CA PHE A 3 -19.46 -34.42 56.50
C PHE A 3 -18.56 -34.53 55.25
N SER A 4 -19.03 -35.19 54.19
CA SER A 4 -18.28 -35.31 52.93
C SER A 4 -18.58 -34.10 52.03
N THR A 5 -17.69 -33.11 52.09
CA THR A 5 -17.69 -31.94 51.22
C THR A 5 -17.13 -32.33 49.84
N ASN A 6 -18.00 -32.63 48.88
CA ASN A 6 -17.62 -32.81 47.48
C ASN A 6 -17.37 -31.45 46.80
N ARG A 7 -16.28 -30.77 47.18
CA ARG A 7 -15.78 -29.54 46.55
C ARG A 7 -14.75 -29.87 45.47
N LYS A 8 -15.14 -30.62 44.43
CA LYS A 8 -14.27 -30.89 43.27
C LYS A 8 -15.01 -30.82 41.93
N PHE A 9 -15.96 -29.90 41.79
CA PHE A 9 -16.71 -29.75 40.53
C PHE A 9 -16.80 -28.31 40.02
N PHE A 10 -15.78 -27.49 40.26
CA PHE A 10 -15.74 -26.11 39.76
C PHE A 10 -14.34 -25.66 39.32
N PHE A 11 -13.52 -26.58 38.80
CA PHE A 11 -12.18 -26.21 38.28
C PHE A 11 -11.84 -26.85 36.93
N THR A 12 -12.84 -27.30 36.18
CA THR A 12 -12.67 -27.84 34.82
C THR A 12 -13.49 -27.07 33.78
N SER A 13 -13.77 -25.78 34.02
CA SER A 13 -14.56 -24.95 33.10
C SER A 13 -14.02 -23.55 32.83
N PHE A 14 -12.80 -23.22 33.28
CA PHE A 14 -12.18 -21.91 32.95
C PHE A 14 -11.07 -22.00 31.89
N LEU A 15 -10.61 -23.19 31.51
CA LEU A 15 -9.54 -23.32 30.51
C LEU A 15 -10.03 -23.25 29.05
N PHE A 16 -11.33 -23.41 28.80
CA PHE A 16 -11.88 -23.48 27.43
C PHE A 16 -12.38 -22.14 26.87
N LEU A 17 -12.44 -21.07 27.67
CA LEU A 17 -12.97 -19.76 27.26
C LEU A 17 -11.93 -18.77 26.72
N ILE A 18 -10.64 -19.11 26.71
CA ILE A 18 -9.57 -18.21 26.24
C ILE A 18 -9.19 -18.46 24.76
N ILE A 19 -9.79 -19.46 24.09
CA ILE A 19 -9.40 -19.83 22.70
C ILE A 19 -10.19 -19.07 21.61
N LEU A 20 -11.14 -18.21 21.98
CA LEU A 20 -11.91 -17.41 21.00
C LEU A 20 -11.49 -15.95 21.06
N THR A 21 -11.32 -15.34 19.88
CA THR A 21 -11.04 -13.91 19.60
C THR A 21 -9.59 -13.48 19.29
N LYS A 22 -8.82 -14.34 18.60
CA LYS A 22 -7.91 -13.81 17.57
C LYS A 22 -8.33 -14.37 16.21
N ALA A 23 -9.57 -14.08 15.82
CA ALA A 23 -9.91 -14.12 14.40
C ALA A 23 -9.11 -12.99 13.76
N SER A 24 -7.91 -13.30 13.26
CA SER A 24 -7.29 -12.44 12.27
C SER A 24 -8.26 -12.42 11.11
N THR A 25 -9.02 -11.34 10.99
CA THR A 25 -9.66 -11.01 9.74
C THR A 25 -8.51 -10.75 8.78
N PHE A 26 -8.06 -11.80 8.08
CA PHE A 26 -7.38 -11.66 6.82
C PHE A 26 -8.41 -10.99 5.91
N GLY A 27 -8.46 -9.67 5.97
CA GLY A 27 -9.21 -8.88 5.01
C GLY A 27 -8.70 -9.27 3.65
N ILE A 28 -9.57 -9.90 2.85
CA ILE A 28 -9.29 -10.20 1.45
C ILE A 28 -9.13 -8.85 0.78
N SER A 29 -7.89 -8.37 0.70
CA SER A 29 -7.59 -7.11 0.05
C SER A 29 -7.62 -7.34 -1.45
N SER A 30 -8.54 -6.66 -2.13
CA SER A 30 -8.56 -6.64 -3.58
C SER A 30 -7.21 -6.12 -4.11
N PRO A 31 -6.65 -6.73 -5.16
CA PRO A 31 -5.39 -6.25 -5.73
C PRO A 31 -5.53 -4.78 -6.08
N LYS A 32 -4.53 -4.00 -5.67
CA LYS A 32 -4.45 -2.57 -5.98
C LYS A 32 -3.67 -2.39 -7.25
N GLN A 33 -4.14 -1.53 -8.14
CA GLN A 33 -3.43 -1.21 -9.36
C GLN A 33 -2.95 0.24 -9.29
N VAL A 34 -1.70 0.46 -9.67
CA VAL A 34 -1.11 1.81 -9.78
C VAL A 34 -0.85 2.08 -11.25
N VAL A 35 -1.35 3.21 -11.74
CA VAL A 35 -1.10 3.66 -13.11
C VAL A 35 -0.47 5.03 -13.05
N MET A 36 0.64 5.19 -13.76
CA MET A 36 1.38 6.45 -13.87
C MET A 36 1.26 6.96 -15.30
N ILE A 37 0.85 8.21 -15.48
CA ILE A 37 0.77 8.87 -16.78
C ILE A 37 1.75 10.03 -16.79
N ASN A 38 2.71 9.96 -17.71
CA ASN A 38 3.61 11.06 -18.01
C ASN A 38 2.81 12.21 -18.65
N LYS A 39 2.75 13.36 -17.96
CA LYS A 39 2.09 14.59 -18.41
C LYS A 39 3.10 15.70 -18.74
N LEU A 40 4.36 15.34 -18.95
CA LEU A 40 5.38 16.26 -19.44
C LEU A 40 5.10 16.71 -20.89
N GLY A 41 5.75 17.79 -21.29
CA GLY A 41 5.66 18.33 -22.64
C GLY A 41 6.16 17.35 -23.72
N VAL A 42 5.91 17.72 -24.98
CA VAL A 42 6.21 16.89 -26.16
C VAL A 42 7.66 16.39 -26.13
N ARG A 43 7.85 15.06 -26.29
CA ARG A 43 9.13 14.32 -26.36
C ARG A 43 9.96 14.20 -25.06
N GLN A 44 9.41 14.55 -23.90
CA GLN A 44 10.12 14.29 -22.64
C GLN A 44 9.90 12.84 -22.17
N THR A 45 10.99 12.08 -22.07
CA THR A 45 10.97 10.70 -21.59
C THR A 45 11.34 10.68 -20.11
N ILE A 46 10.69 9.81 -19.33
CA ILE A 46 11.01 9.57 -17.93
C ILE A 46 11.27 8.09 -17.76
N ASP A 47 12.40 7.74 -17.17
CA ASP A 47 12.68 6.38 -16.73
C ASP A 47 12.16 6.21 -15.30
N VAL A 48 11.35 5.19 -15.07
CA VAL A 48 10.73 4.93 -13.76
C VAL A 48 11.17 3.57 -13.24
N HIS A 49 11.67 3.55 -12.03
CA HIS A 49 12.11 2.35 -11.35
C HIS A 49 11.44 2.22 -9.99
N CYS A 50 10.68 1.15 -9.77
CA CYS A 50 9.88 0.97 -8.57
C CYS A 50 10.33 -0.23 -7.75
N ARG A 51 10.48 -0.02 -6.45
CA ARG A 51 10.76 -1.05 -5.46
C ARG A 51 9.65 -1.15 -4.43
N SER A 52 9.52 -2.32 -3.83
CA SER A 52 8.66 -2.53 -2.67
C SER A 52 9.39 -3.32 -1.60
N GLY A 53 9.64 -2.65 -0.47
CA GLY A 53 10.65 -3.13 0.48
C GLY A 53 12.01 -3.27 -0.22
N ASN A 54 12.62 -4.46 -0.10
CA ASN A 54 13.88 -4.80 -0.76
C ASN A 54 13.71 -5.49 -2.12
N LYS A 55 12.48 -5.62 -2.61
CA LYS A 55 12.19 -6.29 -3.88
C LYS A 55 12.01 -5.24 -4.97
N ASP A 56 12.90 -5.25 -5.95
CA ASP A 56 12.69 -4.58 -7.23
C ASP A 56 11.55 -5.28 -7.98
N LEU A 57 10.59 -4.51 -8.46
CA LEU A 57 9.38 -5.04 -9.07
C LEU A 57 9.35 -4.83 -10.58
N GLY A 58 10.31 -4.12 -11.17
CA GLY A 58 10.22 -3.70 -12.57
C GLY A 58 8.87 -2.99 -12.87
N PRO A 59 8.32 -3.11 -14.10
CA PRO A 59 6.98 -2.65 -14.42
C PRO A 59 5.92 -3.50 -13.70
N VAL A 60 5.21 -2.92 -12.73
CA VAL A 60 4.37 -3.69 -11.79
C VAL A 60 2.93 -3.80 -12.29
N SER A 61 2.42 -5.04 -12.41
CA SER A 61 0.99 -5.36 -12.37
C SER A 61 0.75 -6.37 -11.25
N LEU A 62 -0.02 -5.99 -10.23
CA LEU A 62 -0.27 -6.81 -9.05
C LEU A 62 -1.40 -7.81 -9.32
N ARG A 63 -1.14 -9.09 -9.04
CA ARG A 63 -2.12 -10.18 -9.15
C ARG A 63 -2.92 -10.36 -7.85
N PRO A 64 -4.16 -10.90 -7.93
CA PRO A 64 -4.91 -11.32 -6.74
C PRO A 64 -4.09 -12.30 -5.89
N GLY A 65 -4.08 -12.10 -4.56
CA GLY A 65 -3.39 -12.99 -3.61
C GLY A 65 -1.93 -12.63 -3.30
N ALA A 66 -1.38 -11.55 -3.87
CA ALA A 66 -0.08 -11.04 -3.46
C ALA A 66 -0.14 -10.50 -2.02
N ILE A 67 0.84 -10.87 -1.19
CA ILE A 67 1.06 -10.25 0.13
C ILE A 67 1.19 -8.75 -0.11
N MET A 68 0.23 -7.97 0.38
CA MET A 68 0.24 -6.51 0.26
C MET A 68 1.55 -6.01 0.84
N THR A 69 2.41 -5.48 -0.02
CA THR A 69 3.48 -4.64 0.50
C THR A 69 2.88 -3.30 0.91
N THR A 70 3.30 -2.82 2.07
CA THR A 70 2.77 -1.61 2.68
C THR A 70 3.20 -0.34 1.95
N LYS A 71 4.19 -0.43 1.06
CA LYS A 71 4.78 0.73 0.38
C LYS A 71 5.46 0.36 -0.93
N TYR A 72 5.22 1.15 -1.98
CA TYR A 72 5.94 1.13 -3.25
C TYR A 72 6.61 2.48 -3.45
N THR A 73 7.94 2.46 -3.54
CA THR A 73 8.76 3.66 -3.75
C THR A 73 9.33 3.61 -5.15
N CYS A 74 9.16 4.69 -5.92
CA CYS A 74 9.68 4.78 -7.26
C CYS A 74 10.68 5.92 -7.38
N SER A 75 11.78 5.70 -8.10
CA SER A 75 12.64 6.75 -8.63
C SER A 75 12.26 7.09 -10.06
N PHE A 76 12.38 8.37 -10.40
CA PHE A 76 12.00 8.97 -11.67
C PHE A 76 13.21 9.74 -12.17
N ARG A 77 13.74 9.33 -13.31
CA ARG A 77 14.91 9.94 -13.95
C ARG A 77 14.46 10.66 -15.22
N TRP A 78 14.85 11.91 -15.34
CA TRP A 78 14.75 12.72 -16.56
C TRP A 78 16.12 12.70 -17.23
N PRO A 79 16.34 11.84 -18.24
CA PRO A 79 17.66 11.67 -18.84
C PRO A 79 18.17 12.97 -19.46
N ASP A 80 17.28 13.69 -20.13
CA ASP A 80 17.60 14.95 -20.83
C ASP A 80 18.00 16.08 -19.87
N ALA A 81 17.50 16.05 -18.63
CA ALA A 81 17.76 17.08 -17.63
C ALA A 81 18.82 16.67 -16.59
N GLY A 82 19.30 15.42 -16.61
CA GLY A 82 20.18 14.88 -15.57
C GLY A 82 19.57 14.90 -14.17
N LYS A 83 18.24 14.92 -14.06
CA LYS A 83 17.49 15.04 -12.80
C LYS A 83 16.95 13.67 -12.40
N GLU A 84 17.10 13.31 -11.14
CA GLU A 84 16.48 12.11 -10.58
C GLU A 84 15.84 12.43 -9.22
N LEU A 85 14.59 12.00 -9.07
CA LEU A 85 13.73 12.29 -7.91
C LEU A 85 13.00 11.01 -7.50
N TRP A 86 12.49 10.95 -6.28
CA TRP A 86 11.73 9.78 -5.84
C TRP A 86 10.41 10.15 -5.16
N TYR A 87 9.48 9.19 -5.16
CA TYR A 87 8.20 9.33 -4.49
C TYR A 87 7.60 7.98 -4.11
N ASP A 88 6.82 7.94 -3.03
CA ASP A 88 6.06 6.77 -2.62
C ASP A 88 4.73 6.70 -3.38
N ILE A 89 4.74 6.03 -4.54
CA ILE A 89 3.58 5.96 -5.43
C ILE A 89 2.40 5.21 -4.82
N PHE A 90 2.66 4.35 -3.83
CA PHE A 90 1.63 3.70 -3.05
C PHE A 90 2.08 3.49 -1.61
N THR A 91 1.20 3.79 -0.65
CA THR A 91 1.33 3.32 0.74
C THR A 91 0.00 2.77 1.23
N SER A 92 0.04 1.71 2.03
CA SER A 92 -1.18 1.08 2.55
C SER A 92 -1.96 2.03 3.46
N SER A 93 -1.29 2.92 4.20
CA SER A 93 -1.94 3.92 5.04
C SER A 93 -2.69 4.98 4.23
N ARG A 94 -2.17 5.40 3.07
CA ARG A 94 -2.75 6.46 2.24
C ARG A 94 -3.76 5.94 1.21
N ASP A 95 -3.51 4.75 0.64
CA ASP A 95 -4.15 4.33 -0.61
C ASP A 95 -5.04 3.08 -0.47
N ALA A 96 -4.77 2.19 0.51
CA ALA A 96 -5.41 0.87 0.56
C ALA A 96 -6.94 0.93 0.65
N ASN A 97 -7.49 1.91 1.38
CA ASN A 97 -8.93 2.09 1.54
C ASN A 97 -9.50 3.22 0.66
N VAL A 98 -8.68 3.81 -0.21
CA VAL A 98 -9.05 5.00 -0.98
C VAL A 98 -9.20 4.71 -2.46
N CYS A 99 -8.26 3.97 -3.05
CA CYS A 99 -8.30 3.62 -4.46
C CYS A 99 -8.14 2.10 -4.66
N ASN A 100 -8.88 1.55 -5.62
CA ASN A 100 -8.59 0.23 -6.20
C ASN A 100 -7.64 0.39 -7.39
N LEU A 101 -7.86 1.43 -8.18
CA LEU A 101 -6.96 1.93 -9.22
C LEU A 101 -6.46 3.32 -8.81
N CYS A 102 -5.18 3.42 -8.45
CA CYS A 102 -4.54 4.67 -8.05
C CYS A 102 -3.83 5.27 -9.27
N LEU A 103 -4.49 6.23 -9.90
CA LEU A 103 -3.99 6.93 -11.08
C LEU A 103 -3.14 8.14 -10.66
N TRP A 104 -1.93 8.25 -11.19
CA TRP A 104 -1.00 9.33 -10.91
C TRP A 104 -0.58 10.05 -12.19
N TYR A 105 -0.63 11.38 -12.17
CA TYR A 105 -0.09 12.24 -13.21
C TYR A 105 1.26 12.79 -12.78
N ILE A 106 2.24 12.63 -13.66
CA ILE A 106 3.62 13.03 -13.43
C ILE A 106 3.86 14.32 -14.19
N PHE A 107 4.10 15.40 -13.46
CA PHE A 107 4.53 16.69 -13.99
C PHE A 107 5.98 16.96 -13.58
N ASP A 108 6.58 18.00 -14.16
CA ASP A 108 8.00 18.28 -13.97
C ASP A 108 8.37 18.63 -12.52
N SER A 109 7.45 19.31 -11.80
CA SER A 109 7.66 19.80 -10.43
C SER A 109 6.80 19.12 -9.37
N ILE A 110 5.70 18.48 -9.78
CA ILE A 110 4.72 17.87 -8.86
C ILE A 110 4.21 16.54 -9.40
N ILE A 111 3.67 15.74 -8.49
CA ILE A 111 2.98 14.49 -8.80
C ILE A 111 1.57 14.51 -8.18
N CYS A 112 0.56 14.13 -8.95
CA CYS A 112 -0.84 14.24 -8.53
C CYS A 112 -1.60 12.91 -8.64
N ARG A 113 -2.32 12.51 -7.60
CA ARG A 113 -3.24 11.37 -7.64
C ARG A 113 -4.60 11.83 -8.11
N MET A 114 -5.04 11.30 -9.24
CA MET A 114 -6.30 11.67 -9.87
C MET A 114 -7.44 10.80 -9.36
N ARG A 115 -8.63 11.40 -9.27
CA ARG A 115 -9.88 10.67 -9.17
C ARG A 115 -10.34 10.26 -10.56
N LEU A 116 -10.89 9.06 -10.70
CA LEU A 116 -11.48 8.62 -11.96
C LEU A 116 -12.88 9.21 -12.16
N ASP A 117 -13.56 9.55 -11.06
CA ASP A 117 -14.94 10.03 -11.03
C ASP A 117 -15.07 11.57 -11.00
N ARG A 118 -13.96 12.31 -10.94
CA ARG A 118 -13.95 13.78 -10.85
C ARG A 118 -12.82 14.37 -11.70
N GLU A 119 -12.99 15.62 -12.12
CA GLU A 119 -11.95 16.37 -12.83
C GLU A 119 -10.77 16.76 -11.93
N GLU A 120 -10.97 16.87 -10.62
CA GLU A 120 -9.95 17.35 -9.69
C GLU A 120 -9.08 16.23 -9.08
N PRO A 121 -7.76 16.46 -8.90
CA PRO A 121 -6.89 15.54 -8.17
C PRO A 121 -7.32 15.42 -6.70
N THR A 122 -7.14 14.22 -6.13
CA THR A 122 -7.36 14.05 -4.68
C THR A 122 -6.22 14.64 -3.87
N ILE A 123 -4.99 14.45 -4.34
CA ILE A 123 -3.76 14.91 -3.68
C ILE A 123 -2.73 15.26 -4.75
N CYS A 124 -1.93 16.26 -4.47
CA CYS A 124 -0.75 16.62 -5.25
C CYS A 124 0.40 16.92 -4.29
N ASP A 125 1.58 16.39 -4.58
CA ASP A 125 2.75 16.53 -3.75
C ASP A 125 3.97 16.97 -4.57
N ILE A 126 4.92 17.60 -3.88
CA ILE A 126 6.23 17.91 -4.42
C ILE A 126 7.10 16.64 -4.32
N TRP A 127 8.03 16.49 -5.23
CA TRP A 127 9.00 15.40 -5.25
C TRP A 127 9.92 15.39 -4.03
N ASN A 128 10.37 14.20 -3.65
CA ASN A 128 11.46 14.07 -2.70
C ASN A 128 12.81 14.11 -3.43
N PRO A 129 13.78 14.91 -2.97
CA PRO A 129 15.13 14.88 -3.51
C PRO A 129 15.82 13.55 -3.19
N LEU A 130 16.67 13.07 -4.10
CA LEU A 130 17.62 12.02 -3.75
C LEU A 130 18.65 12.57 -2.75
N HIS A 131 19.01 11.75 -1.77
CA HIS A 131 20.06 12.06 -0.80
C HIS A 131 21.44 12.06 -1.46
#